data_AF-A0A7X7RVF6-F1
#
_entry.id   AF-A0A7X7RVF6-F1
#
_cell.length_a   1.000
_cell.length_b   1.000
_cell.length_c   1.000
_cell.angle_alpha   90.00
_cell.angle_beta   90.00
_cell.angle_gamma   90.00
#
_symmetry.space_group_name_H-M   'P 1'
#
loop_
_entity.id
_entity.type
_entity.pdbx_description
1 polymer ?
#
loop_
_entity_poly.entity_id
_entity_poly.type
_entity_poly.pdbx_seq_one_letter_code
_entity_poly.pdbx_strand_id
1 'polypeptide(L)' 'MKEIDIESDEWKETIKGKSPEEIAQIVGSYYEEQYEREKLWSGKFIGTTVFTLILLLILLTLYRLITRFMP' A
#
# COMPACT_ATOMS: atom_id res chain seq x y z
N MET A 1 -12.08 -1.05 -5.22
CA MET A 1 -12.39 0.33 -4.83
C MET A 1 -13.61 0.29 -3.93
N LYS A 2 -13.47 0.62 -2.64
CA LYS A 2 -14.64 0.89 -1.80
C LYS A 2 -15.11 2.28 -2.19
N GLU A 3 -16.24 2.37 -2.88
CA GLU A 3 -16.90 3.63 -3.19
C GLU A 3 -17.34 4.23 -1.86
N ILE A 4 -16.84 5.43 -1.54
CA ILE A 4 -17.22 6.12 -0.32
C ILE A 4 -18.55 6.78 -0.60
N ASP A 5 -19.56 6.35 0.13
CA ASP A 5 -20.81 7.07 0.17
C ASP A 5 -20.63 8.27 1.11
N ILE A 6 -20.27 9.44 0.54
CA ILE A 6 -20.19 10.71 1.29
C ILE A 6 -21.57 11.07 1.87
N GLU A 7 -22.65 10.47 1.35
CA GLU A 7 -23.99 10.58 1.89
C GLU A 7 -24.26 9.62 3.05
N SER A 8 -23.30 8.78 3.45
CA SER A 8 -23.44 7.92 4.61
C SER A 8 -23.64 8.75 5.88
N ASP A 9 -24.46 8.24 6.78
CA ASP A 9 -24.80 8.94 8.03
C ASP A 9 -23.56 9.20 8.89
N GLU A 10 -22.55 8.32 8.84
CA GLU A 10 -21.26 8.49 9.55
C GLU A 10 -20.46 9.71 9.05
N TRP A 11 -20.39 9.91 7.74
CA TRP A 11 -19.68 11.07 7.17
C TRP A 11 -20.41 12.36 7.47
N LYS A 12 -21.74 12.34 7.34
CA LYS A 12 -22.62 13.47 7.69
C LYS A 12 -22.45 13.88 9.14
N GLU A 13 -22.38 12.94 10.09
CA GLU A 13 -22.12 13.25 11.50
C GLU A 13 -20.71 13.81 11.72
N THR A 14 -19.70 13.26 11.04
CA THR A 14 -18.29 13.69 11.17
C THR A 14 -18.07 15.12 10.69
N ILE A 15 -18.78 15.56 9.64
CA ILE A 15 -18.66 16.91 9.06
C ILE A 15 -19.67 17.91 9.64
N LYS A 16 -20.67 17.45 10.40
CA LYS A 16 -21.75 18.30 10.92
C LYS A 16 -21.21 19.30 11.93
N GLY A 17 -21.44 20.58 11.67
CA GLY A 17 -21.02 21.67 12.56
C GLY A 17 -19.55 22.07 12.43
N LYS A 18 -18.81 21.48 11.47
CA LYS A 18 -17.44 21.89 11.13
C LYS A 18 -17.43 23.02 10.11
N SER A 19 -16.39 23.83 10.12
CA SER A 19 -16.21 24.87 9.09
C SER A 19 -15.87 24.23 7.74
N PRO A 20 -16.12 24.93 6.62
CA PRO A 20 -15.71 24.45 5.29
C PRO A 20 -14.23 24.09 5.20
N GLU A 21 -13.36 24.83 5.88
CA GLU A 21 -11.91 24.58 5.94
C GLU A 21 -11.59 23.27 6.68
N GLU A 22 -12.25 23.04 7.81
CA GLU A 22 -12.09 21.80 8.58
C GLU A 22 -12.56 20.58 7.76
N ILE A 23 -13.68 20.72 7.03
CA ILE A 23 -14.20 19.67 6.17
C ILE A 23 -13.19 19.36 5.06
N ALA A 24 -12.64 20.38 4.39
CA ALA A 24 -11.63 20.20 3.36
C ALA A 24 -10.38 19.49 3.89
N GLN A 25 -9.97 19.80 5.12
CA GLN A 25 -8.84 19.13 5.76
C GLN A 25 -9.12 17.66 6.08
N ILE A 26 -10.30 17.34 6.59
CA ILE A 26 -10.70 15.95 6.92
C ILE A 26 -10.79 15.12 5.63
N VAL A 27 -11.45 15.66 4.61
CA VAL A 27 -11.59 14.96 3.33
C VAL A 27 -10.23 14.80 2.66
N GLY A 28 -9.39 15.86 2.65
CA GLY A 28 -8.05 15.83 2.08
C GLY A 28 -7.14 14.79 2.74
N SER A 29 -7.05 14.81 4.08
CA SER A 29 -6.24 13.83 4.83
C SER A 29 -6.70 12.39 4.64
N TYR A 30 -8.01 12.16 4.58
CA TYR A 30 -8.57 10.85 4.30
C TYR A 30 -8.15 10.33 2.90
N TYR A 31 -8.24 11.16 1.87
CA TYR A 31 -7.83 10.75 0.52
C TYR A 31 -6.32 10.56 0.40
N GLU A 32 -5.54 11.36 1.10
CA GLU A 32 -4.09 11.21 1.17
C GLU A 32 -3.72 9.86 1.80
N GLU A 33 -4.33 9.46 2.92
CA GLU A 33 -4.11 8.15 3.52
C GLU A 33 -4.52 6.99 2.61
N GLN A 34 -5.64 7.12 1.89
CA GLN A 34 -6.06 6.09 0.94
C GLN A 34 -5.08 5.99 -0.24
N TYR A 35 -4.63 7.13 -0.75
CA TYR A 35 -3.65 7.18 -1.83
C TYR A 35 -2.30 6.60 -1.40
N GLU A 36 -1.84 6.89 -0.18
CA GLU A 36 -0.62 6.29 0.36
C GLU A 36 -0.76 4.77 0.55
N ARG A 37 -1.91 4.31 1.04
CA ARG A 37 -2.21 2.87 1.12
C ARG A 37 -2.19 2.21 -0.25
N GLU A 38 -2.85 2.79 -1.25
CA GLU A 38 -2.82 2.26 -2.62
C GLU A 38 -1.42 2.33 -3.25
N LYS A 39 -0.62 3.35 -2.89
CA LYS A 39 0.78 3.49 -3.31
C LYS A 39 1.68 2.39 -2.73
N LEU A 40 1.48 1.99 -1.47
CA LEU A 40 2.18 0.85 -0.88
C LEU A 40 1.85 -0.48 -1.58
N TRP A 41 0.62 -0.61 -2.07
CA TRP A 41 0.16 -1.74 -2.89
C TRP A 41 0.32 -1.51 -4.41
N SER A 42 1.01 -0.44 -4.82
CA SER A 42 1.22 -0.16 -6.23
C SER A 42 2.04 -1.28 -6.87
N GLY A 43 1.75 -1.61 -8.13
CA GLY A 43 2.39 -2.72 -8.86
C GLY A 43 3.93 -2.68 -8.87
N LYS A 44 4.54 -1.52 -8.59
CA LYS A 44 5.98 -1.36 -8.40
C LYS A 44 6.49 -2.14 -7.18
N PHE A 45 5.80 -2.08 -6.05
CA PHE A 45 6.19 -2.78 -4.83
C PHE A 45 6.09 -4.30 -5.02
N ILE A 46 4.98 -4.77 -5.62
CA ILE A 46 4.78 -6.18 -5.97
C ILE A 46 5.89 -6.66 -6.91
N GLY A 47 6.21 -5.89 -7.95
CA GLY A 47 7.29 -6.21 -8.89
C GLY A 47 8.65 -6.35 -8.19
N THR A 48 8.99 -5.41 -7.30
CA THR A 48 10.23 -5.50 -6.52
C THR A 48 10.26 -6.71 -5.59
N THR A 49 9.17 -7.02 -4.90
CA THR A 49 9.10 -8.18 -4.00
C THR A 49 9.28 -9.48 -4.77
N VAL A 50 8.61 -9.65 -5.91
CA VAL A 50 8.73 -10.85 -6.76
C VAL A 50 10.16 -10.98 -7.30
N PHE A 51 10.76 -9.88 -7.77
CA PHE A 51 12.14 -9.89 -8.25
C PHE A 51 13.13 -10.30 -7.15
N THR A 52 13.00 -9.75 -5.94
CA THR A 52 13.85 -10.11 -4.80
C THR A 52 13.71 -11.58 -4.43
N LEU A 53 12.49 -12.14 -4.43
CA LEU A 53 12.28 -13.57 -4.15
C LEU A 53 12.95 -14.46 -5.19
N ILE A 54 12.83 -14.14 -6.48
CA ILE A 54 13.48 -14.89 -7.56
C ILE A 54 15.00 -14.83 -7.41
N LEU A 55 15.56 -13.64 -7.16
CA LEU A 55 16.99 -13.46 -6.96
C LEU A 55 17.50 -14.29 -5.78
N LEU A 56 16.75 -14.31 -4.67
CA LEU A 56 17.09 -15.08 -3.48
C LEU A 56 17.07 -16.60 -3.75
N LEU A 57 16.10 -17.09 -4.53
CA LEU A 57 16.06 -18.50 -4.95
C LEU A 57 17.24 -18.88 -5.85
N ILE A 58 17.65 -18.00 -6.76
CA ILE A 58 18.84 -18.21 -7.60
C ILE A 58 20.09 -18.29 -6.73
N LEU A 59 20.27 -17.35 -5.79
CA LEU A 59 21.40 -17.34 -4.86
C LEU A 59 21.44 -18.60 -3.99
N LEU A 60 20.30 -19.04 -3.46
CA LEU A 60 20.21 -20.30 -2.69
C LEU A 60 20.60 -21.52 -3.54
N THR A 61 20.15 -21.55 -4.79
CA THR A 61 20.48 -22.65 -5.71
C THR A 61 21.97 -22.66 -6.02
N LEU A 62 22.56 -21.50 -6.29
CA LEU A 62 24.00 -21.34 -6.51
C LEU A 62 24.81 -21.70 -5.26
N TYR A 63 24.39 -21.25 -4.08
CA TYR A 63 25.03 -21.61 -2.81
C TYR A 63 25.03 -23.13 -2.60
N ARG A 64 23.89 -23.79 -2.82
CA ARG A 64 23.78 -25.24 -2.76
C ARG A 64 24.64 -25.96 -3.79
N LEU A 65 24.78 -25.37 -4.99
CA LEU A 65 25.63 -25.91 -6.05
C LEU A 65 27.11 -25.81 -5.64
N ILE A 66 27.56 -24.64 -5.22
CA ILE A 66 28.93 -24.37 -4.79
C ILE A 66 29.31 -25.27 -3.60
N THR A 67 28.48 -25.32 -2.56
CA THR A 67 28.71 -26.21 -1.40
C THR A 67 28.71 -27.70 -1.75
N ARG A 68 28.06 -28.10 -2.85
CA ARG A 68 28.09 -29.48 -3.35
C ARG A 68 29.33 -29.79 -4.18
N PHE A 69 29.89 -28.81 -4.88
CA PHE A 69 31.06 -28.97 -5.76
C PHE A 69 32.38 -28.55 -5.11
N MET A 70 32.33 -27.84 -3.99
CA MET A 70 33.48 -27.41 -3.20
C MET A 70 33.33 -28.03 -1.80
N PRO A 71 33.83 -29.26 -1.59
CA PRO A 71 33.81 -29.92 -0.27
C PRO A 71 34.66 -29.19 0.77
#